data_AF-A0A0T5ZS11-F1
#
_entry.id   AF-A0A0T5ZS11-F1
#
_cell.length_a   1.000
_cell.length_b   1.000
_cell.length_c   1.000
_cell.angle_alpha   90.00
_cell.angle_beta   90.00
_cell.angle_gamma   90.00
#
_symmetry.space_group_name_H-M   'P 1'
#
loop_
_entity.id
_entity.type
_entity.pdbx_description
1 polymer ?
#
loop_
_entity_poly.entity_id
_entity_poly.type
_entity_poly.pdbx_seq_one_letter_code
_entity_poly.pdbx_strand_id
1 'polypeptide(L)'
;MAKKAQVGRVNSKKVDTCKQATSLILDHLTGELDSKTARLFEEHLMICPDCVAFLNSYKETIKFTRSLSYEDIPSEMKKRIRRFLRDNIG
;
A
#
# COMPACT_ATOMS: atom_id res chain seq x y z
N MET A 1 18.35 10.75 -15.60
CA MET A 1 17.74 9.57 -15.00
C MET A 1 18.24 9.45 -13.57
N ALA A 2 17.40 9.71 -12.58
CA ALA A 2 17.78 9.56 -11.17
C ALA A 2 16.52 9.26 -10.36
N LYS A 3 16.15 7.99 -10.24
CA LYS A 3 15.25 7.55 -9.18
C LYS A 3 16.10 7.39 -7.93
N LYS A 4 16.07 8.39 -7.04
CA LYS A 4 16.51 8.18 -5.66
C LYS A 4 15.51 7.23 -5.02
N ALA A 5 15.87 5.95 -4.98
CA ALA A 5 15.28 4.99 -4.06
C ALA A 5 15.64 5.45 -2.65
N GLN A 6 14.73 6.18 -2.01
CA GLN A 6 14.73 6.27 -0.56
C GLN A 6 14.25 4.91 -0.04
N VAL A 7 15.18 3.95 -0.03
CA VAL A 7 15.06 2.72 0.76
C VAL A 7 14.78 3.17 2.18
N GLY A 8 13.57 2.90 2.65
CA GLY A 8 13.08 3.33 3.95
C GLY A 8 13.99 2.79 5.05
N ARG A 9 14.88 3.64 5.58
CA ARG A 9 15.53 3.40 6.86
C ARG A 9 14.46 3.39 7.94
N VAL A 10 13.91 2.22 8.25
CA VAL A 10 13.08 2.04 9.45
C VAL A 10 14.05 1.99 10.64
N ASN A 11 14.22 3.13 11.30
CA ASN A 11 15.02 3.22 12.51
C ASN A 11 14.27 2.55 13.67
N SER A 12 14.97 1.72 14.43
CA SER A 12 14.46 0.69 15.35
C SER A 12 13.82 1.21 16.65
N LYS A 13 12.95 2.22 16.59
CA LYS A 13 12.19 2.68 17.77
C LYS A 13 10.76 3.05 17.37
N LYS A 14 9.87 2.06 17.45
CA LYS A 14 8.41 2.12 17.23
C LYS A 14 7.95 2.59 15.85
N VAL A 15 6.99 1.84 15.29
CA VAL A 15 6.16 2.32 14.19
C VAL A 15 5.11 3.24 14.80
N ASP A 16 5.40 4.55 14.85
CA ASP A 16 4.55 5.52 15.54
C ASP A 16 3.33 5.96 14.71
N THR A 17 3.27 5.59 13.43
CA THR A 17 2.18 6.00 12.52
C THR A 17 1.70 4.86 11.63
N CYS A 18 0.41 4.90 11.27
CA CYS A 18 -0.18 3.97 10.29
C CYS A 18 0.58 3.98 8.95
N LYS A 19 1.05 5.15 8.51
CA LYS A 19 1.80 5.31 7.26
C LYS A 19 3.07 4.47 7.26
N GLN A 20 3.88 4.59 8.32
CA GLN A 20 5.12 3.82 8.46
C GLN A 20 4.85 2.30 8.47
N ALA A 21 3.79 1.86 9.17
CA ALA A 21 3.39 0.45 9.20
C ALA A 21 3.06 -0.07 7.80
N THR A 22 2.19 0.66 7.09
CA THR A 22 1.75 0.26 5.75
C THR A 22 2.88 0.33 4.72
N SER A 23 3.83 1.27 4.85
CA SER A 23 5.00 1.34 3.98
C SER A 23 5.92 0.13 4.20
N LEU A 24 6.22 -0.23 5.44
CA LEU A 24 7.02 -1.43 5.75
C LEU A 24 6.38 -2.70 5.16
N ILE A 25 5.07 -2.83 5.31
CA ILE A 25 4.31 -3.98 4.77
C ILE A 25 4.32 -3.98 3.25
N LEU A 26 4.11 -2.82 2.62
CA LEU A 26 4.15 -2.71 1.17
C LEU A 26 5.51 -3.10 0.63
N ASP A 27 6.59 -2.53 1.18
CA ASP A 27 7.97 -2.82 0.79
C ASP A 27 8.30 -4.32 1.00
N HIS A 28 7.77 -4.95 2.06
CA HIS A 28 7.90 -6.39 2.26
C HIS A 28 7.19 -7.19 1.15
N LEU A 29 5.96 -6.81 0.80
CA LEU A 29 5.17 -7.48 -0.24
C LEU A 29 5.72 -7.27 -1.66
N THR A 30 6.40 -6.14 -1.91
CA THR A 30 7.04 -5.84 -3.19
C THR A 30 8.48 -6.34 -3.28
N GLY A 31 9.06 -6.83 -2.18
CA GLY A 31 10.46 -7.27 -2.13
C GLY A 31 11.46 -6.11 -2.16
N GLU A 32 11.04 -4.91 -1.78
CA GLU A 32 11.84 -3.68 -1.80
C GLU A 32 12.57 -3.42 -0.48
N LEU A 33 12.33 -4.22 0.55
CA LEU A 33 13.10 -4.19 1.80
C LEU A 33 14.55 -4.63 1.58
N ASP A 34 15.48 -3.98 2.29
CA ASP A 34 16.83 -4.49 2.40
C ASP A 34 16.84 -5.83 3.16
N SER A 35 17.84 -6.68 2.86
CA SER A 35 17.92 -8.05 3.37
C SER A 35 17.89 -8.16 4.89
N LYS A 36 18.49 -7.19 5.60
CA LYS A 36 18.47 -7.17 7.07
C LYS A 36 17.08 -6.88 7.59
N THR A 37 16.42 -5.86 7.05
CA THR A 37 15.06 -5.47 7.48
C THR A 37 14.03 -6.55 7.13
N ALA A 38 14.13 -7.15 5.95
CA ALA A 38 13.26 -8.25 5.53
C ALA A 38 13.32 -9.43 6.51
N ARG A 39 14.54 -9.88 6.85
CA ARG A 39 14.76 -10.96 7.81
C ARG A 39 14.18 -10.63 9.20
N LEU A 40 14.45 -9.44 9.73
CA LEU A 40 13.92 -9.04 11.04
C LEU A 40 12.39 -8.97 11.05
N PHE A 41 11.79 -8.54 9.93
CA PHE A 41 10.34 -8.49 9.81
C PHE A 41 9.73 -9.90 9.72
N GLU A 42 10.35 -10.83 8.98
CA GLU A 42 9.95 -12.24 8.96
C GLU A 42 10.06 -12.87 10.35
N GLU A 43 11.15 -12.62 11.08
CA GLU A 43 11.32 -13.06 12.48
C GLU A 43 10.20 -12.52 13.38
N HIS A 44 9.77 -11.28 13.18
CA HIS A 44 8.63 -10.71 13.90
C HIS A 44 7.30 -11.37 13.55
N LEU A 45 7.06 -11.66 12.27
CA LEU A 45 5.84 -12.34 11.82
C LEU A 45 5.72 -13.76 12.39
N MET A 46 6.83 -14.42 12.74
CA MET A 46 6.79 -15.72 13.41
C MET A 46 6.26 -15.67 14.85
N ILE A 47 6.32 -14.52 15.52
CA ILE A 47 6.01 -14.38 16.95
C ILE A 47 4.82 -13.46 17.25
N CYS A 48 4.31 -12.73 16.25
CA CYS A 48 3.28 -11.72 16.44
C CYS A 48 2.02 -12.02 15.60
N PRO A 49 1.00 -12.70 16.16
CA PRO A 49 -0.21 -13.08 15.42
C PRO A 49 -1.01 -11.86 14.92
N ASP A 50 -1.00 -10.74 15.65
CA ASP A 50 -1.69 -9.51 15.24
C ASP A 50 -1.09 -8.92 13.96
N CYS A 51 0.24 -8.94 13.83
CA CYS A 51 0.90 -8.47 12.61
C CYS A 51 0.65 -9.42 11.43
N VAL A 52 0.56 -10.73 11.67
CA VAL A 52 0.15 -11.69 10.63
C VAL A 52 -1.29 -11.43 10.17
N ALA A 53 -2.23 -11.21 11.10
CA ALA A 53 -3.62 -10.90 10.79
C ALA A 53 -3.74 -9.59 9.98
N PHE A 54 -2.99 -8.56 10.38
CA PHE A 54 -2.96 -7.29 9.65
C PHE A 54 -2.36 -7.44 8.25
N LEU A 55 -1.25 -8.17 8.10
CA LEU A 55 -0.63 -8.46 6.80
C LEU A 55 -1.61 -9.17 5.85
N ASN A 56 -2.35 -10.16 6.35
CA ASN A 56 -3.36 -10.87 5.56
C ASN A 56 -4.49 -9.94 5.12
N SER A 57 -5.00 -9.09 6.02
CA SER A 57 -6.03 -8.09 5.71
C SER A 57 -5.54 -7.08 4.65
N TYR A 58 -4.28 -6.68 4.73
CA TYR A 58 -3.66 -5.78 3.76
C TYR A 58 -3.52 -6.45 2.37
N LYS A 59 -3.12 -7.73 2.32
CA LYS A 59 -3.07 -8.52 1.07
C LYS A 59 -4.45 -8.62 0.41
N GLU A 60 -5.50 -8.91 1.17
CA GLU A 60 -6.87 -8.95 0.65
C GLU A 60 -7.34 -7.56 0.16
N THR A 61 -6.97 -6.49 0.86
CA THR A 61 -7.25 -5.11 0.39
C THR A 61 -6.59 -4.82 -0.96
N ILE A 62 -5.33 -5.21 -1.15
CA ILE A 62 -4.64 -5.07 -2.44
C ILE A 62 -5.35 -5.88 -3.52
N LYS A 63 -5.70 -7.13 -3.23
CA LYS A 63 -6.39 -8.00 -4.19
C LYS A 63 -7.75 -7.43 -4.60
N PHE A 64 -8.55 -7.01 -3.63
CA PHE A 64 -9.86 -6.41 -3.86
C PHE A 64 -9.75 -5.12 -4.68
N THR A 65 -8.88 -4.19 -4.28
CA THR A 65 -8.70 -2.93 -5.00
C THR A 65 -8.18 -3.13 -6.43
N ARG A 66 -7.32 -4.14 -6.67
CA ARG A 66 -6.87 -4.52 -8.02
C ARG A 66 -7.95 -5.18 -8.88
N SER A 67 -8.99 -5.75 -8.25
CA SER A 67 -10.12 -6.32 -8.98
C SER A 67 -11.13 -5.28 -9.48
N LEU A 68 -11.05 -4.05 -8.97
CA LEU A 68 -11.89 -2.95 -9.44
C LEU A 68 -11.48 -2.53 -10.85
N SER A 69 -12.40 -2.56 -11.80
CA SER A 69 -12.17 -2.16 -13.18
C SER A 69 -12.83 -0.81 -13.50
N TYR A 70 -12.22 -0.04 -14.42
CA TYR A 70 -12.81 1.20 -14.92
C TYR A 70 -14.12 0.93 -15.69
N GLU A 71 -14.22 -0.24 -16.30
CA GLU A 71 -15.37 -0.70 -17.06
C GLU A 71 -16.60 -0.86 -16.15
N ASP A 72 -16.40 -1.23 -14.88
CA ASP A 72 -17.46 -1.38 -13.87
C ASP A 72 -18.12 -0.05 -13.48
N ILE A 73 -17.46 1.09 -13.76
CA ILE A 73 -18.01 2.40 -13.40
C ILE A 73 -19.24 2.70 -14.29
N PRO A 74 -20.43 2.96 -13.71
CA PRO A 74 -21.64 3.24 -14.47
C PRO A 74 -21.47 4.42 -15.43
N SER A 75 -21.98 4.25 -16.65
CA SER A 75 -21.85 5.25 -17.73
C SER A 75 -22.43 6.62 -17.34
N GLU A 76 -23.53 6.65 -16.60
CA GLU A 76 -24.14 7.90 -16.11
C GLU A 76 -23.25 8.63 -15.11
N MET A 77 -22.55 7.90 -14.23
CA MET A 77 -21.58 8.51 -13.33
C MET A 77 -20.42 9.11 -14.13
N LYS A 78 -19.89 8.39 -15.13
CA LYS A 78 -18.84 8.90 -16.02
C LYS A 78 -19.27 10.18 -16.73
N LYS A 79 -20.53 10.26 -17.21
CA LYS A 79 -21.08 11.46 -17.86
C LYS A 79 -21.15 12.64 -16.90
N ARG A 80 -21.67 12.42 -15.68
CA ARG A 80 -21.80 13.46 -14.65
C ARG A 80 -20.44 14.04 -14.25
N ILE A 81 -19.45 13.19 -13.99
CA ILE A 81 -18.08 13.63 -13.65
C ILE A 81 -17.49 14.43 -14.81
N ARG A 82 -17.58 13.93 -16.06
CA ARG A 82 -17.07 14.67 -17.22
C ARG A 82 -17.73 16.02 -17.41
N ARG A 83 -19.04 16.13 -17.18
CA ARG A 83 -19.75 17.41 -17.22
C ARG A 83 -19.21 18.36 -16.15
N PHE A 84 -19.13 17.91 -14.90
CA PHE A 84 -18.61 18.72 -13.81
C PHE A 84 -17.21 19.27 -14.10
N LEU A 85 -16.29 18.42 -14.59
CA LEU A 85 -14.92 18.82 -14.92
C LEU A 85 -14.89 19.88 -16.01
N ARG A 86 -15.68 19.74 -17.09
CA ARG A 86 -15.76 20.75 -18.16
C ARG A 86 -16.33 22.07 -17.67
N ASP A 87 -17.32 22.03 -16.79
CA ASP A 87 -18.05 23.23 -16.38
C ASP A 87 -17.29 24.04 -15.29
N ASN A 88 -16.30 23.44 -14.60
CA ASN A 88 -15.67 24.05 -13.42
C ASN A 88 -14.14 24.04 -13.40
N ILE A 89 -13.48 23.15 -14.15
CA ILE A 89 -12.01 22.95 -14.11
C ILE A 89 -11.37 23.11 -15.51
N GLY A 90 -12.19 23.05 -16.57
CA GLY A 90 -11.76 23.20 -17.97
C GLY A 90 -11.71 24.64 -18.44
#